data_AF-A0A2M7KTS0-F1
#
_entry.id   AF-A0A2M7KTS0-F1
#
_cell.length_a   1.000
_cell.length_b   1.000
_cell.length_c   1.000
_cell.angle_alpha   90.00
_cell.angle_beta   90.00
_cell.angle_gamma   90.00
#
_symmetry.space_group_name_H-M   'P 1'
#
loop_
_entity.id
_entity.type
_entity.pdbx_description
1 polymer ?
#
loop_
_entity_poly.entity_id
_entity_poly.type
_entity_poly.pdbx_seq_one_letter_code
_entity_poly.pdbx_strand_id
1 'polypeptide(L)' 'MTLDLDFSDARRYLPGFHAGILVLRPHRQGRKAIHALASAVLERDDLLCFAKCLAVADEVKTRVRRPLTVV' A
#
# COMPACT_ATOMS: atom_id res chain seq x y z
N MET A 1 6.64 3.68 0.79
CA MET A 1 6.34 2.24 0.84
C MET A 1 6.99 1.65 2.09
N THR A 2 6.35 0.71 2.78
CA THR A 2 6.82 0.10 4.03
C THR A 2 6.41 -1.37 4.13
N LEU A 3 7.10 -2.15 4.96
CA LEU A 3 6.73 -3.52 5.36
C LEU A 3 6.07 -3.56 6.74
N ASP A 4 6.06 -2.43 7.44
CA ASP A 4 5.48 -2.30 8.77
C ASP A 4 3.96 -2.32 8.68
N LEU A 5 3.34 -3.35 9.26
CA LEU A 5 1.90 -3.57 9.21
C LEU A 5 1.11 -2.58 10.07
N ASP A 6 1.75 -1.89 11.03
CA ASP A 6 1.07 -0.90 11.86
C ASP A 6 0.57 0.29 11.02
N PHE A 7 1.22 0.56 9.88
CA PHE A 7 0.78 1.55 8.91
C PHE A 7 -0.52 1.17 8.16
N SER A 8 -1.02 -0.06 8.32
CA SER A 8 -2.27 -0.50 7.71
C SER A 8 -3.53 -0.10 8.49
N ASP A 9 -3.39 0.49 9.69
CA ASP A 9 -4.54 0.97 10.47
C ASP A 9 -5.11 2.26 9.87
N ALA A 10 -6.18 2.12 9.10
CA ALA A 10 -6.89 3.23 8.44
C ALA A 10 -7.55 4.23 9.42
N ARG A 11 -7.67 3.90 10.71
CA ARG A 11 -8.17 4.84 11.73
C ARG A 11 -7.07 5.79 12.19
N ARG A 12 -5.82 5.29 12.23
CA ARG A 12 -4.64 6.08 12.57
C ARG A 12 -4.08 6.83 11.35
N TYR A 13 -4.07 6.17 10.21
CA TYR A 13 -3.60 6.71 8.94
C TYR A 13 -4.79 6.90 8.00
N LEU A 14 -5.58 7.94 8.29
CA LEU A 14 -6.78 8.24 7.53
C LEU A 14 -6.41 8.69 6.10
N PRO A 15 -6.95 8.06 5.05
CA PRO A 15 -6.75 8.52 3.68
C PRO A 15 -7.16 9.99 3.52
N GLY A 16 -6.35 10.76 2.79
CA GLY A 16 -6.51 12.21 2.65
C GLY A 16 -5.51 13.02 3.47
N PHE A 17 -5.05 12.47 4.61
CA PHE A 17 -4.24 13.17 5.62
C PHE A 17 -2.74 12.81 5.57
N HIS A 18 -2.31 12.07 4.56
CA HIS A 18 -0.91 11.74 4.28
C HIS A 18 -0.66 11.74 2.77
N ALA A 19 0.59 11.75 2.33
CA ALA A 19 0.91 11.80 0.89
C ALA A 19 0.53 10.51 0.13
N GLY A 20 0.45 9.39 0.84
CA GLY A 20 0.15 8.06 0.28
C GLY A 20 1.00 7.02 1.00
N ILE A 21 0.36 5.94 1.46
CA ILE A 21 1.03 4.88 2.19
C ILE A 21 0.78 3.58 1.44
N LEU A 22 1.87 2.91 1.06
CA LEU A 22 1.84 1.57 0.49
C LEU A 22 2.50 0.62 1.47
N VAL A 23 1.71 -0.28 2.06
CA VAL A 23 2.17 -1.36 2.93
C VAL A 23 2.30 -2.62 2.07
N LEU A 24 3.50 -3.19 2.02
CA LEU A 24 3.74 -4.49 1.43
C LEU A 24 3.57 -5.57 2.48
N ARG A 25 2.77 -6.59 2.18
CA ARG A 25 2.52 -7.74 3.04
C ARG A 25 2.91 -9.04 2.31
N PRO A 26 4.21 -9.26 2.08
CA PRO A 26 4.65 -10.51 1.49
C PRO A 26 4.37 -11.68 2.45
N HIS A 27 4.03 -12.84 1.91
CA HIS A 27 3.83 -14.07 2.67
C HIS A 27 5.11 -14.50 3.42
N ARG A 28 6.29 -14.09 2.94
CA ARG A 28 7.59 -14.29 3.59
C ARG A 28 8.35 -12.98 3.70
N GLN A 29 8.96 -12.72 4.87
CA GLN A 29 9.78 -11.54 5.13
C GLN A 29 11.21 -11.63 4.56
N GLY A 30 11.43 -12.51 3.58
CA GLY A 30 12.74 -12.68 2.94
C GLY A 30 12.95 -11.66 1.82
N ARG A 31 14.21 -11.23 1.62
CA ARG A 31 14.60 -10.27 0.57
C ARG A 31 14.02 -10.59 -0.81
N LYS A 32 14.02 -11.88 -1.22
CA LYS A 32 13.49 -12.31 -2.52
C LYS A 32 11.97 -12.07 -2.64
N ALA A 33 11.21 -12.39 -1.60
CA ALA A 33 9.76 -12.21 -1.60
C ALA A 33 9.37 -10.73 -1.55
N ILE A 34 10.08 -9.93 -0.75
CA ILE A 34 9.90 -8.47 -0.70
C ILE A 34 10.17 -7.86 -2.08
N HIS A 35 11.30 -8.22 -2.71
CA HIS A 35 11.65 -7.71 -4.03
C HIS A 35 10.60 -8.11 -5.08
N ALA A 36 10.21 -9.39 -5.12
CA ALA A 36 9.20 -9.86 -6.07
C ALA A 36 7.87 -9.13 -5.92
N LEU A 37 7.40 -8.94 -4.68
CA LEU A 37 6.16 -8.20 -4.42
C LEU A 37 6.28 -6.72 -4.80
N ALA A 38 7.38 -6.06 -4.43
CA ALA A 38 7.60 -4.66 -4.79
C ALA A 38 7.62 -4.47 -6.31
N SER A 39 8.34 -5.32 -7.04
CA SER A 39 8.36 -5.32 -8.51
C SER A 39 6.97 -5.54 -9.09
N ALA A 40 6.23 -6.54 -8.62
CA ALA A 40 4.89 -6.83 -9.12
C ALA A 40 3.90 -5.66 -8.89
N VAL A 41 4.01 -4.95 -7.76
CA VAL A 41 3.20 -3.76 -7.50
C VAL A 41 3.57 -2.63 -8.46
N LEU A 42 4.85 -2.37 -8.69
CA LEU A 42 5.31 -1.32 -9.62
C LEU A 42 4.93 -1.62 -11.08
N GLU A 43 4.83 -2.89 -11.45
CA GLU A 43 4.43 -3.30 -12.80
C GLU A 43 2.90 -3.25 -13.00
N ARG A 44 2.13 -3.63 -11.97
CA ARG A 44 0.66 -3.69 -12.04
C ARG A 44 -0.02 -2.36 -11.78
N ASP A 45 0.49 -1.59 -10.82
CA ASP A 45 -0.20 -0.44 -10.25
C ASP A 45 0.57 0.85 -10.54
N ASP A 46 -0.13 1.89 -11.02
CA ASP A 46 0.43 3.23 -11.05
C ASP A 46 0.45 3.82 -9.63
N LEU A 47 1.65 4.07 -9.09
CA LEU A 47 1.80 4.61 -7.74
C LEU A 47 1.16 5.99 -7.56
N LEU A 48 0.98 6.77 -8.64
CA LEU A 48 0.29 8.06 -8.56
C LEU A 48 -1.18 7.88 -8.15
N CYS A 49 -1.80 6.75 -8.48
CA CYS A 49 -3.15 6.40 -8.04
C CYS A 49 -3.25 6.12 -6.54
N PHE A 50 -2.13 6.01 -5.82
CA PHE A 50 -2.08 5.88 -4.37
C PHE A 50 -1.86 7.22 -3.65
N ALA A 51 -1.83 8.34 -4.39
CA ALA A 51 -1.77 9.66 -3.79
C ALA A 51 -2.91 9.83 -2.77
N LYS A 52 -2.54 10.25 -1.56
CA LYS A 52 -3.45 10.39 -0.41
C LYS A 52 -4.21 9.12 -0.01
N CYS A 53 -3.86 7.95 -0.54
CA CYS A 53 -4.53 6.68 -0.25
C CYS A 53 -3.71 5.81 0.70
N LEU A 54 -4.39 4.93 1.42
CA LEU A 54 -3.76 3.84 2.15
C LEU A 54 -3.94 2.55 1.35
N ALA A 55 -2.84 2.06 0.77
CA ALA A 55 -2.79 0.85 -0.03
C ALA A 55 -2.07 -0.27 0.73
N VAL A 56 -2.60 -1.49 0.65
CA VAL A 56 -1.99 -2.71 1.18
C VAL A 56 -1.89 -3.71 0.04
N ALA A 57 -0.67 -4.14 -0.28
CA ALA A 57 -0.42 -5.09 -1.35
C ALA A 57 0.09 -6.43 -0.82
N ASP A 58 -0.45 -7.50 -1.37
CA ASP A 58 0.07 -8.87 -1.26
C ASP A 58 0.34 -9.41 -2.67
N GLU A 59 0.79 -10.67 -2.77
CA GLU A 59 1.13 -11.31 -4.03
C GLU A 59 -0.06 -11.42 -5.01
N VAL A 60 -1.29 -11.29 -4.52
CA VAL A 60 -2.51 -11.47 -5.31
C VAL A 60 -3.09 -10.13 -5.72
N LYS A 61 -3.10 -9.13 -4.83
CA LYS A 61 -3.82 -7.87 -5.07
C LYS A 61 -3.31 -6.70 -4.24
N THR A 62 -3.67 -5.49 -4.69
CA THR A 62 -3.54 -4.25 -3.93
C THR A 62 -4.93 -3.81 -3.47
N ARG A 63 -5.16 -3.75 -2.16
CA ARG A 63 -6.36 -3.14 -1.57
C ARG A 63 -6.09 -1.67 -1.31
N VAL A 64 -6.92 -0.79 -1.83
CA VAL A 64 -6.75 0.66 -1.71
C VAL A 64 -7.93 1.27 -0.96
N ARG A 65 -7.65 1.93 0.16
CA ARG A 65 -8.58 2.84 0.83
C ARG A 65 -8.30 4.25 0.37
N ARG A 66 -9.31 4.88 -0.23
CA ARG A 66 -9.23 6.22 -0.80
C ARG A 66 -9.79 7.27 0.16
N PRO A 67 -9.38 8.53 0.05
CA PRO A 67 -10.05 9.64 0.74
C PRO A 67 -11.55 9.60 0.43
N LEU A 68 -12.38 9.88 1.43
CA LEU A 68 -13.77 10.20 1.16
C LEU A 68 -13.77 11.53 0.40
N THR A 69 -14.36 11.53 -0.79
CA THR A 69 -14.65 12.79 -1.49
C THR A 69 -15.65 13.54 -0.61
N VAL A 70 -15.18 14.57 0.09
CA VAL A 70 -16.07 15.59 0.63
C VAL A 70 -16.42 16.46 -0.57
N VAL A 71 -17.64 16.30 -1.05
CA VAL A 71 -18.23 17.10 -2.15
C VAL A 71 -18.37 18.54 -1.71
#